data_AF-A0A920HJW0-F1
#
_entry.id   AF-A0A920HJW0-F1
#
_cell.length_a   1.000
_cell.length_b   1.000
_cell.length_c   1.000
_cell.angle_alpha   90.00
_cell.angle_beta   90.00
_cell.angle_gamma   90.00
#
_symmetry.space_group_name_H-M   'P 1'
#
loop_
_entity.id
_entity.type
_entity.pdbx_description
1 polymer ?
#
loop_
_entity_poly.entity_id
_entity_poly.type
_entity_poly.pdbx_seq_one_letter_code
_entity_poly.pdbx_strand_id
1 'polypeptide(L)' 'MILVQKKITIKIDSSTLNLDEVKKLKKIFSKHKGSKPVYFDILDTKNEFKLNMISQQTKVSITKDLLSSLEKEEFLYKLN' A
#
# COMPACT_ATOMS: atom_id res chain seq x y z
N MET A 1 1.87 24.15 14.86
CA MET A 1 1.44 22.75 15.07
C MET A 1 1.68 21.97 13.78
N ILE A 2 2.77 21.20 13.69
CA ILE A 2 3.01 20.35 12.51
C ILE A 2 2.14 19.11 12.71
N LEU A 3 1.05 19.00 11.93
CA LEU A 3 0.27 17.77 11.88
C LEU A 3 1.10 16.70 11.17
N VAL A 4 1.66 15.75 11.92
CA VAL A 4 2.28 14.56 11.33
C VAL A 4 1.19 13.79 10.59
N GLN A 5 1.22 13.90 9.26
CA GLN A 5 0.24 13.25 8.40
C GLN A 5 0.60 11.77 8.29
N LYS A 6 -0.24 10.90 8.87
CA LYS A 6 -0.08 9.45 8.76
C LYS A 6 0.09 9.03 7.30
N LYS A 7 1.12 8.24 7.03
CA LYS A 7 1.47 7.63 5.74
C LYS A 7 1.24 6.13 5.81
N ILE A 8 0.71 5.56 4.72
CA ILE A 8 0.62 4.11 4.54
C ILE A 8 1.59 3.65 3.45
N THR A 9 2.39 2.63 3.78
CA THR A 9 3.28 1.95 2.84
C THR A 9 2.85 0.49 2.74
N ILE A 10 2.58 0.01 1.53
CA ILE A 10 2.33 -1.40 1.25
C ILE A 10 3.67 -2.09 0.99
N LYS A 11 3.92 -3.21 1.65
CA LYS A 11 5.11 -4.03 1.41
C LYS A 11 4.75 -5.09 0.39
N ILE A 12 5.56 -5.20 -0.65
CA ILE A 12 5.34 -6.17 -1.74
C ILE A 12 6.61 -6.99 -1.91
N ASP A 13 6.45 -8.30 -1.93
CA ASP A 13 7.47 -9.20 -2.45
C ASP A 13 7.29 -9.28 -3.97
N SER A 14 8.32 -8.91 -4.73
CA SER A 14 8.29 -8.97 -6.19
C SER A 14 8.01 -10.37 -6.73
N SER A 15 8.36 -11.42 -5.97
CA SER A 15 8.17 -12.83 -6.35
C SER A 15 6.69 -13.24 -6.34
N THR A 16 5.86 -12.55 -5.54
CA THR A 16 4.42 -12.85 -5.40
C THR A 16 3.54 -11.83 -6.13
N LEU A 17 4.11 -10.70 -6.55
CA LEU A 17 3.39 -9.65 -7.26
C LEU A 17 2.94 -10.13 -8.64
N ASN A 18 1.64 -10.29 -8.82
CA ASN A 18 1.01 -10.62 -10.09
C ASN A 18 -0.19 -9.71 -10.37
N LEU A 19 -0.82 -9.89 -11.53
CA LEU A 19 -1.92 -9.03 -11.97
C LEU A 19 -3.16 -9.12 -11.06
N ASP A 20 -3.42 -10.26 -10.42
CA ASP A 20 -4.54 -10.43 -9.49
C ASP A 20 -4.32 -9.60 -8.22
N GLU A 21 -3.12 -9.67 -7.65
CA GLU A 21 -2.73 -8.87 -6.48
C GLU A 21 -2.86 -7.36 -6.74
N VAL A 22 -2.39 -6.91 -7.91
CA VAL A 22 -2.55 -5.51 -8.34
C VAL A 22 -4.04 -5.13 -8.45
N LYS A 23 -4.88 -6.01 -9.00
CA LYS A 23 -6.33 -5.78 -9.12
C LYS A 23 -7.01 -5.73 -7.75
N LYS A 24 -6.64 -6.61 -6.82
CA LYS A 24 -7.14 -6.60 -5.43
C LYS A 24 -6.81 -5.28 -4.75
N LEU A 25 -5.54 -4.86 -4.76
CA LEU A 25 -5.12 -3.57 -4.20
C LEU A 25 -5.88 -2.40 -4.83
N LYS A 26 -6.01 -2.38 -6.17
CA LYS A 26 -6.78 -1.34 -6.86
C LYS A 26 -8.25 -1.32 -6.42
N LYS A 27 -8.87 -2.48 -6.24
CA LYS A 27 -10.25 -2.61 -5.76
C LYS A 27 -10.38 -2.12 -4.32
N ILE A 28 -9.48 -2.51 -3.42
CA ILE A 28 -9.43 -2.01 -2.04
C ILE A 28 -9.32 -0.48 -2.05
N PHE A 29 -8.29 0.09 -2.68
CA PHE A 29 -8.07 1.53 -2.70
C PHE A 29 -9.19 2.32 -3.38
N SER A 30 -9.93 1.70 -4.33
CA SER A 30 -11.08 2.34 -4.95
C SER A 30 -12.23 2.60 -3.99
N LYS A 31 -12.40 1.74 -2.97
CA LYS A 31 -13.44 1.86 -1.93
C LYS A 31 -13.07 2.83 -0.81
N HIS A 32 -11.76 3.08 -0.63
CA HIS A 32 -11.21 3.83 0.51
C HIS A 32 -10.61 5.18 0.10
N LYS A 33 -11.30 5.95 -0.75
CA LYS A 33 -10.79 7.22 -1.27
C LYS A 33 -10.49 8.24 -0.16
N GLY A 34 -9.43 9.02 -0.36
CA GLY A 34 -9.06 10.11 0.54
C GLY A 34 -7.97 10.99 -0.04
N SER A 35 -7.16 11.61 0.83
CA SER A 35 -6.15 12.60 0.44
C SER A 35 -4.71 12.13 0.54
N LYS A 36 -4.45 10.98 1.18
CA LYS A 36 -3.09 10.48 1.42
C LYS A 36 -2.62 9.60 0.26
N PRO A 37 -1.47 9.88 -0.37
CA PRO A 37 -0.94 8.98 -1.39
C PRO A 37 -0.53 7.64 -0.77
N VAL A 38 -0.63 6.57 -1.56
CA VAL A 38 -0.16 5.23 -1.17
C VAL A 38 1.29 5.06 -1.58
N TYR A 39 2.12 4.57 -0.66
CA TYR A 39 3.52 4.23 -0.91
C TYR A 39 3.69 2.72 -1.03
N PHE A 40 4.74 2.30 -1.72
CA PHE A 40 5.09 0.89 -1.91
C PHE A 40 6.57 0.68 -1.60
N ASP A 41 6.85 -0.35 -0.82
CA ASP A 41 8.19 -0.89 -0.65
C ASP A 41 8.20 -2.25 -1.34
N ILE A 42 8.80 -2.32 -2.54
CA ILE A 42 8.97 -3.57 -3.28
C ILE A 42 10.33 -4.16 -2.93
N LEU A 43 10.33 -5.38 -2.42
CA LEU A 43 11.52 -6.17 -2.14
C LEU A 43 11.66 -7.28 -3.18
N ASP A 44 12.84 -7.39 -3.76
CA ASP A 44 13.25 -8.55 -4.54
C ASP A 44 14.43 -9.19 -3.81
N THR A 45 14.15 -10.30 -3.13
CA THR A 45 15.16 -11.06 -2.37
C THR A 45 16.12 -11.78 -3.29
N LYS A 46 15.68 -12.19 -4.49
CA LYS A 46 16.51 -12.92 -5.46
C LYS A 46 17.59 -12.03 -6.05
N ASN A 47 17.25 -10.78 -6.35
CA ASN A 47 18.15 -9.81 -6.94
C ASN A 47 18.70 -8.80 -5.90
N GLU A 48 18.44 -9.04 -4.61
CA GLU A 48 18.90 -8.26 -3.46
C GLU A 48 18.66 -6.74 -3.57
N PHE A 49 17.51 -6.33 -4.12
CA PHE A 49 17.17 -4.92 -4.25
C PHE A 49 15.86 -4.55 -3.57
N LYS A 50 15.78 -3.28 -3.17
CA LYS A 50 14.57 -2.66 -2.63
C LYS A 50 14.24 -1.40 -3.40
N LEU A 51 13.00 -1.33 -3.89
CA LEU A 51 12.46 -0.15 -4.56
C LEU A 51 11.38 0.51 -3.69
N ASN A 52 11.55 1.80 -3.41
CA ASN A 52 10.54 2.60 -2.73
C ASN A 52 9.80 3.45 -3.78
N MET A 53 8.49 3.30 -3.88
CA MET A 53 7.65 4.02 -4.85
C MET A 53 6.50 4.75 -4.17
N ILE A 54 5.94 5.72 -4.87
CA ILE A 54 4.71 6.42 -4.50
C ILE A 54 3.74 6.42 -5.66
N SER A 55 2.48 6.10 -5.39
CA SER A 55 1.38 6.42 -6.30
C SER A 55 0.74 7.74 -5.88
N GLN A 56 1.09 8.82 -6.57
CA GLN A 56 0.50 10.16 -6.32
C GLN A 56 -0.99 10.22 -6.69
N GLN A 57 -1.42 9.40 -7.65
CA GLN A 57 -2.79 9.36 -8.13
C GLN A 57 -3.68 8.48 -7.24
N THR A 58 -3.13 7.42 -6.63
CA THR A 58 -3.87 6.59 -5.68
C THR A 58 -3.86 7.24 -4.30
N LYS A 59 -4.95 7.92 -3.95
CA LYS A 59 -5.12 8.54 -2.64
C LYS A 59 -6.20 7.84 -1.81
N VAL A 60 -5.88 7.60 -0.54
CA VAL A 60 -6.74 6.89 0.40
C VAL A 60 -6.96 7.65 1.70
N SER A 61 -8.04 7.32 2.40
CA SER A 61 -8.25 7.69 3.80
C SER A 61 -7.76 6.53 4.67
N ILE A 62 -6.86 6.80 5.61
CA ILE A 62 -6.28 5.76 6.48
C ILE A 62 -7.23 5.52 7.65
N THR A 63 -8.28 4.73 7.40
CA THR A 63 -9.31 4.33 8.37
C THR A 63 -9.08 2.90 8.85
N LYS A 64 -9.69 2.51 9.98
CA LYS A 64 -9.67 1.10 10.43
C LYS A 64 -10.20 0.14 9.36
N ASP A 65 -11.23 0.55 8.61
CA ASP A 65 -11.84 -0.27 7.55
C ASP A 65 -10.88 -0.53 6.38
N LEU A 66 -10.04 0.45 6.00
CA LEU A 66 -8.96 0.23 5.02
C LEU A 66 -7.96 -0.80 5.54
N LEU A 67 -7.53 -0.66 6.80
CA LEU A 67 -6.54 -1.55 7.40
C LEU A 67 -7.07 -2.99 7.46
N SER A 68 -8.30 -3.18 7.93
CA SER A 68 -8.94 -4.49 7.96
C SER A 68 -9.17 -5.07 6.54
N SER A 69 -9.43 -4.23 5.54
CA SER A 69 -9.52 -4.69 4.14
C SER A 69 -8.18 -5.19 3.61
N LEU A 70 -7.07 -4.55 3.98
CA LEU A 70 -5.73 -4.98 3.60
C LEU A 70 -5.34 -6.28 4.33
N GLU A 71 -5.62 -6.38 5.62
CA GLU A 71 -5.36 -7.58 6.44
C GLU A 71 -6.13 -8.79 5.94
N LYS A 72 -7.41 -8.60 5.56
CA LYS A 72 -8.26 -9.68 5.04
C LYS A 72 -7.74 -10.27 3.73
N GLU A 73 -7.09 -9.47 2.91
CA GLU A 73 -6.48 -9.88 1.64
C GLU A 73 -4.96 -10.12 1.81
N GLU A 74 -4.50 -10.25 3.06
CA GLU A 74 -3.12 -10.61 3.43
C GLU A 74 -2.03 -9.63 2.94
N PHE A 75 -2.40 -8.39 2.65
CA PHE A 75 -1.44 -7.35 2.28
C PHE A 75 -0.72 -6.79 3.51
N LEU A 76 0.60 -6.95 3.54
CA LEU A 76 1.45 -6.35 4.56
C LEU A 76 1.57 -4.83 4.36
N TYR A 77 1.46 -4.06 5.45
CA TYR A 77 1.60 -2.60 5.40
C TYR A 77 2.36 -2.05 6.62
N LYS A 78 2.78 -0.79 6.51
CA LYS A 78 3.35 0.01 7.60
C LYS A 78 2.65 1.36 7.67
N LEU A 79 2.29 1.78 8.88
CA LEU A 79 1.89 3.14 9.18
C LEU A 79 3.10 3.94 9.66
N ASN A 80 3.32 5.12 9.09
CA ASN A 80 4.40 6.05 9.46
C ASN A 80 3.82 7.43 9.80
#